data_AF-A0AB38RMR1-F1
#
_entry.id   AF-A0AB38RMR1-F1
#
_cell.length_a   1.000
_cell.length_b   1.000
_cell.length_c   1.000
_cell.angle_alpha   90.00
_cell.angle_beta   90.00
_cell.angle_gamma   90.00
#
_symmetry.space_group_name_H-M   'P 1'
#
loop_
_entity.id
_entity.type
_entity.pdbx_description
1 polymer ?
#
loop_
_entity_poly.entity_id
_entity_poly.type
_entity_poly.pdbx_seq_one_letter_code
_entity_poly.pdbx_strand_id
1 'polypeptide(L)'
;MIEKSLHVEIGGYDTEFGLSADQLYLLKMAVRSQPRVWTEFFCDFDSAGAGSVRGMMDHYRDMRRSRALTGITVFRAQWLDYAVSLGVALLAKTDRVQRRVLAGVTPRVR
;
A
#
# COMPACT_ATOMS: atom_id res chain seq x y z
N MET A 1 11.61 6.84 -13.22
CA MET A 1 11.34 8.16 -13.83
C MET A 1 9.99 8.12 -14.53
N ILE A 2 9.19 9.19 -14.44
CA ILE A 2 7.81 9.24 -14.95
C ILE A 2 7.75 10.09 -16.23
N GLU A 3 7.06 9.60 -17.26
CA GLU A 3 6.83 10.37 -18.48
C GLU A 3 5.76 11.46 -18.26
N LYS A 4 6.02 12.68 -18.75
CA LYS A 4 5.12 13.83 -18.57
C LYS A 4 3.75 13.62 -19.22
N SER A 5 3.72 13.01 -20.41
CA SER A 5 2.48 12.69 -21.14
C SER A 5 1.57 11.80 -20.30
N LEU A 6 2.14 10.72 -19.74
CA LEU A 6 1.43 9.76 -18.89
C LEU A 6 0.93 10.41 -17.59
N HIS A 7 1.73 11.28 -16.95
CA HIS A 7 1.30 12.05 -15.78
C HIS A 7 0.03 12.86 -16.04
N VAL A 8 -0.03 13.53 -17.19
CA VAL A 8 -1.21 14.32 -17.59
C VAL A 8 -2.40 13.40 -17.90
N GLU A 9 -2.17 12.31 -18.62
CA GLU A 9 -3.22 11.35 -19.00
C GLU A 9 -3.95 10.77 -17.78
N ILE A 10 -3.22 10.41 -16.72
CA ILE A 10 -3.81 9.80 -15.52
C ILE A 10 -4.43 10.83 -14.55
N GLY A 11 -4.40 12.11 -14.90
CA GLY A 11 -4.96 13.22 -14.11
C GLY A 11 -4.05 13.69 -12.97
N GLY A 12 -2.76 13.40 -13.02
CA GLY A 12 -1.79 13.86 -12.03
C GLY A 12 -1.94 13.23 -10.64
N TYR A 13 -1.28 13.86 -9.67
CA TYR A 13 -1.22 13.41 -8.28
C TYR A 13 -2.44 13.92 -7.50
N ASP A 14 -3.19 13.01 -6.88
CA ASP A 14 -4.41 13.35 -6.13
C ASP A 14 -4.05 13.67 -4.67
N THR A 15 -3.94 14.96 -4.34
CA THR A 15 -3.60 15.43 -3.00
C THR A 15 -4.72 15.21 -1.97
N GLU A 16 -5.95 14.98 -2.42
CA GLU A 16 -7.11 14.75 -1.55
C GLU A 16 -7.28 13.27 -1.17
N PHE A 17 -6.56 12.36 -1.85
CA PHE A 17 -6.59 10.93 -1.53
C PHE A 17 -5.93 10.60 -0.17
N GLY A 18 -5.13 11.52 0.37
CA GLY A 18 -4.47 11.37 1.67
C GLY A 18 -3.15 10.61 1.59
N LEU A 19 -2.82 9.87 2.65
CA LEU A 19 -1.51 9.24 2.83
C LEU A 19 -1.14 8.18 1.79
N SER A 20 -2.10 7.65 1.03
CA SER A 20 -1.87 6.66 -0.04
C SER A 20 -1.98 7.26 -1.44
N ALA A 21 -1.88 8.59 -1.58
CA ALA A 21 -1.97 9.27 -2.86
C ALA A 21 -0.87 8.83 -3.85
N ASP A 22 0.33 8.60 -3.33
CA ASP A 22 1.48 8.05 -4.07
C ASP A 22 1.19 6.64 -4.61
N GLN A 23 0.63 5.78 -3.78
CA GLN A 23 0.24 4.42 -4.15
C GLN A 23 -0.86 4.45 -5.22
N LEU A 24 -1.87 5.30 -5.08
CA LEU A 24 -2.89 5.48 -6.13
C LEU A 24 -2.27 5.96 -7.44
N TYR A 25 -1.40 6.96 -7.37
CA TYR A 25 -0.76 7.55 -8.53
C TYR A 25 0.11 6.53 -9.29
N LEU A 26 0.94 5.76 -8.58
CA LEU A 26 1.73 4.68 -9.18
C LEU A 26 0.84 3.55 -9.73
N LEU A 27 -0.26 3.22 -9.06
CA LEU A 27 -1.20 2.22 -9.53
C LEU A 27 -1.88 2.64 -10.84
N LYS A 28 -2.33 3.90 -10.93
CA LYS A 28 -2.89 4.47 -12.17
C LYS A 28 -1.90 4.36 -13.34
N MET A 29 -0.61 4.62 -13.10
CA MET A 29 0.43 4.45 -14.12
C MET A 29 0.61 3.00 -14.55
N ALA A 30 0.69 2.08 -13.58
CA ALA A 30 0.95 0.68 -13.86
C ALA A 30 -0.16 0.02 -14.71
N VAL A 31 -1.39 0.54 -14.63
CA VAL A 31 -2.51 0.12 -15.51
C VAL A 31 -2.32 0.56 -16.96
N ARG A 32 -1.65 1.70 -17.17
CA ARG A 32 -1.54 2.35 -18.47
C ARG A 32 -0.24 2.03 -19.19
N SER A 33 0.83 1.77 -18.45
CA SER A 33 2.15 1.51 -19.00
C SER A 33 2.90 0.49 -18.15
N GLN A 34 3.69 -0.35 -18.80
CA GLN A 34 4.50 -1.35 -18.10
C GLN A 34 5.60 -0.65 -17.28
N PRO A 35 5.73 -0.97 -15.98
CA PRO A 35 6.82 -0.47 -15.17
C PRO A 35 8.17 -0.90 -15.74
N ARG A 36 9.09 0.05 -15.89
CA ARG A 36 10.49 -0.25 -16.19
C ARG A 36 11.20 -0.62 -14.89
N VAL A 37 12.02 -1.67 -14.93
CA VAL A 37 12.77 -2.15 -13.78
C VAL A 37 14.22 -1.66 -13.91
N TRP A 38 14.74 -1.09 -12.83
CA TRP A 38 16.14 -0.72 -12.71
C TRP A 38 16.76 -1.47 -11.53
N THR A 39 17.96 -2.01 -11.73
CA THR A 39 18.69 -2.80 -10.73
C THR A 39 19.66 -1.93 -9.91
N GLU A 40 19.24 -0.69 -9.63
CA GLU A 40 20.02 0.32 -8.92
C GLU A 40 19.12 1.02 -7.90
N PHE A 41 19.69 1.36 -6.74
CA PHE A 41 18.99 2.14 -5.72
C PHE A 41 19.19 3.63 -6.00
N PHE A 42 18.11 4.30 -6.39
CA PHE A 42 18.14 5.76 -6.64
C PHE A 42 17.86 6.58 -5.38
N CYS A 43 17.28 5.96 -4.35
CA CYS A 43 16.92 6.60 -3.08
C CYS A 43 17.06 5.60 -1.93
N ASP A 44 17.46 6.11 -0.76
CA ASP A 44 17.36 5.41 0.52
C ASP A 44 16.13 5.96 1.26
N PHE A 45 15.07 5.16 1.33
CA PHE A 45 13.82 5.54 2.01
C PHE A 45 13.85 5.05 3.45
N ASP A 46 13.63 5.97 4.40
CA ASP A 46 13.37 5.56 5.77
C ASP A 46 11.99 4.88 5.88
N SER A 47 11.88 3.97 6.84
CA SER A 47 10.61 3.30 7.19
C SER A 47 9.84 4.04 8.29
N ALA A 48 10.24 5.27 8.64
CA ALA A 48 9.67 6.06 9.73
C ALA A 48 8.63 7.10 9.24
N GLY A 49 8.41 7.21 7.93
CA GLY A 49 7.42 8.12 7.34
C GLY A 49 5.99 7.97 7.87
N ALA A 50 5.10 8.87 7.45
CA ALA A 50 3.73 9.00 7.97
C ALA A 50 2.87 7.73 7.90
N GLY A 51 3.20 6.78 7.01
CA GLY A 51 2.55 5.46 6.94
C GLY A 51 2.91 4.50 8.08
N SER A 52 4.00 4.73 8.81
CA SER A 52 4.54 3.82 9.83
C SER A 52 3.65 3.69 11.07
N VAL A 53 2.97 4.77 11.44
CA VAL A 53 2.03 4.83 12.57
C VAL A 53 0.58 4.59 12.17
N ARG A 54 0.33 4.40 10.87
CA ARG A 54 -1.02 4.29 10.32
C ARG A 54 -1.71 2.99 10.73
N GLY A 55 -3.00 3.09 11.03
CA GLY A 55 -3.86 1.94 11.28
C GLY A 55 -3.94 1.01 10.06
N MET A 56 -3.76 -0.30 10.28
CA MET A 56 -3.81 -1.32 9.22
C MET A 56 -5.14 -1.29 8.45
N MET A 57 -6.25 -1.08 9.16
CA MET A 57 -7.57 -1.03 8.52
C MET A 57 -7.76 0.21 7.66
N ASP A 58 -7.14 1.35 8.02
CA ASP A 58 -7.19 2.55 7.19
C ASP A 58 -6.35 2.36 5.93
N HIS A 59 -5.19 1.74 6.04
CA HIS A 59 -4.40 1.35 4.87
C HIS A 59 -5.18 0.38 3.95
N TYR A 60 -5.84 -0.64 4.51
CA TYR A 60 -6.68 -1.55 3.75
C TYR A 60 -7.82 -0.83 3.01
N ARG A 61 -8.50 0.12 3.67
CA ARG A 61 -9.58 0.93 3.07
C ARG A 61 -9.08 1.73 1.87
N ASP A 62 -7.91 2.36 1.99
CA ASP A 62 -7.31 3.12 0.88
C ASP A 62 -6.96 2.20 -0.29
N MET A 63 -6.31 1.06 -0.04
CA MET A 63 -5.96 0.10 -1.10
C MET A 63 -7.20 -0.46 -1.80
N ARG A 64 -8.29 -0.68 -1.06
CA ARG A 64 -9.58 -1.03 -1.66
C ARG A 64 -10.11 0.11 -2.54
N ARG A 65 -10.07 1.36 -2.07
CA ARG A 65 -10.51 2.54 -2.83
C ARG A 65 -9.65 2.72 -4.10
N SER A 66 -8.34 2.55 -4.02
CA SER A 66 -7.43 2.67 -5.17
C SER A 66 -7.73 1.63 -6.25
N ARG A 67 -7.99 0.37 -5.87
CA ARG A 67 -8.41 -0.67 -6.81
C ARG A 67 -9.74 -0.37 -7.47
N ALA A 68 -10.72 0.11 -6.69
CA ALA A 68 -12.02 0.51 -7.25
C ALA A 68 -11.88 1.65 -8.27
N LEU A 69 -11.04 2.64 -8.01
CA LEU A 69 -10.80 3.77 -8.92
C LEU A 69 -10.03 3.38 -10.19
N THR A 70 -9.18 2.38 -10.11
CA THR A 70 -8.34 1.93 -11.25
C THR A 70 -8.95 0.77 -12.03
N GLY A 71 -9.98 0.12 -11.49
CA GLY A 71 -10.63 -1.05 -12.09
C GLY A 71 -9.79 -2.33 -12.03
N ILE A 72 -8.66 -2.33 -11.33
CA ILE A 72 -7.79 -3.50 -11.23
C ILE A 72 -8.42 -4.57 -10.36
N THR A 73 -8.35 -5.81 -10.86
CA THR A 73 -8.56 -7.02 -10.09
C THR A 73 -7.37 -7.96 -10.21
N VAL A 74 -6.98 -8.58 -9.10
CA VAL A 74 -5.95 -9.63 -9.08
C VAL A 74 -6.57 -10.98 -9.46
N PHE A 75 -7.73 -11.29 -8.87
CA PHE A 75 -8.54 -12.42 -9.27
C PHE A 75 -9.56 -12.05 -10.35
N ARG A 76 -10.32 -13.03 -10.84
CA ARG A 76 -11.41 -12.81 -11.82
C ARG A 76 -12.63 -12.08 -11.23
N ALA A 77 -12.64 -11.80 -9.93
CA ALA A 77 -13.77 -11.15 -9.25
C ALA A 77 -13.30 -10.22 -8.13
N GLN A 78 -13.80 -8.98 -8.12
CA GLN A 78 -13.45 -7.93 -7.14
C GLN A 78 -13.72 -8.33 -5.69
N TRP A 79 -14.80 -9.05 -5.42
CA TRP A 79 -15.15 -9.44 -4.06
C TRP A 79 -14.13 -10.42 -3.47
N LEU A 80 -13.51 -11.27 -4.31
CA LEU A 80 -12.50 -12.23 -3.88
C LEU A 80 -11.21 -11.50 -3.48
N ASP A 81 -10.80 -10.48 -4.25
CA ASP A 81 -9.68 -9.61 -3.90
C ASP A 81 -9.89 -8.96 -2.53
N TYR A 82 -11.12 -8.49 -2.25
CA TYR A 82 -11.46 -7.87 -0.98
C TYR A 82 -11.45 -8.88 0.17
N ALA A 83 -12.01 -10.07 -0.03
CA ALA A 83 -12.02 -11.12 0.98
C ALA A 83 -10.61 -11.56 1.36
N VAL A 84 -9.76 -11.83 0.36
CA VAL A 84 -8.36 -12.23 0.57
C VAL A 84 -7.57 -11.11 1.24
N SER A 85 -7.69 -9.87 0.73
CA SER A 85 -6.98 -8.72 1.30
C SER A 85 -7.39 -8.46 2.76
N LEU A 86 -8.68 -8.62 3.10
CA LEU A 86 -9.17 -8.50 4.46
C LEU A 86 -8.59 -9.61 5.36
N GLY A 87 -8.59 -10.85 4.88
CA GLY A 87 -7.99 -11.98 5.61
C GLY A 87 -6.52 -11.73 5.95
N VAL A 88 -5.73 -11.27 4.97
CA VAL A 88 -4.32 -10.91 5.17
C VAL A 88 -4.18 -9.75 6.17
N ALA A 89 -5.00 -8.71 6.06
CA ALA A 89 -4.96 -7.58 6.99
C ALA A 89 -5.26 -7.99 8.45
N LEU A 90 -6.21 -8.91 8.64
CA LEU A 90 -6.53 -9.47 9.96
C LEU A 90 -5.40 -10.32 10.51
N LEU A 91 -4.78 -11.18 9.70
CA LEU A 91 -3.63 -11.99 10.10
C LEU A 91 -2.41 -11.12 10.45
N ALA A 92 -2.16 -10.06 9.68
CA ALA A 92 -1.09 -9.11 9.98
C ALA A 92 -1.34 -8.35 11.31
N LYS A 93 -2.61 -8.06 11.63
CA LYS A 93 -2.99 -7.49 12.92
C LYS A 93 -2.70 -8.47 14.06
N THR A 94 -3.01 -9.76 13.89
CA THR A 94 -2.72 -10.77 14.91
C THR A 94 -1.22 -10.97 15.11
N ASP A 95 -0.39 -10.96 14.06
CA ASP A 95 1.07 -11.04 14.20
C ASP A 95 1.63 -9.83 14.96
N ARG A 96 1.16 -8.61 14.68
CA ARG A 96 1.57 -7.41 15.45
C ARG A 96 1.16 -7.49 16.91
N VAL A 97 -0.03 -7.99 17.22
CA VAL A 97 -0.50 -8.19 18.59
C VAL A 97 0.35 -9.28 19.28
N GLN A 98 0.57 -10.40 18.62
CA GLN A 98 1.39 -11.50 19.12
C GLN A 98 2.82 -11.02 19.41
N ARG A 99 3.47 -10.29 18.49
CA ARG A 99 4.80 -9.71 18.71
C ARG A 99 4.82 -8.72 19.87
N ARG A 100 3.79 -7.87 20.03
CA ARG A 100 3.69 -6.95 21.18
C ARG A 100 3.52 -7.70 22.50
N VAL A 101 2.68 -8.73 22.53
CA VAL A 101 2.47 -9.58 23.71
C VAL A 101 3.78 -10.31 24.06
N LEU A 102 4.43 -10.94 23.07
CA LEU A 102 5.71 -11.62 23.26
C LEU A 102 6.81 -10.67 23.74
N ALA A 103 6.91 -9.46 23.17
CA ALA A 103 7.85 -8.43 23.61
C ALA A 103 7.58 -7.95 25.05
N GLY A 104 6.30 -7.96 25.48
CA GLY A 104 5.90 -7.68 26.86
C GLY A 104 6.10 -8.86 27.83
N VAL A 105 6.26 -10.07 27.31
CA VAL A 105 6.49 -11.31 28.10
C VAL A 105 7.98 -11.63 28.24
N THR A 106 8.85 -11.16 27.34
CA THR A 106 10.31 -11.26 27.54
C THR A 106 10.71 -10.52 28.82
N PRO A 107 11.23 -11.22 29.85
CA PRO A 107 11.62 -10.59 31.09
C PRO A 107 12.78 -9.63 30.81
N ARG A 108 12.70 -8.40 31.33
CA ARG A 108 13.88 -7.53 31.44
C ARG A 108 14.87 -8.24 32.36
N VAL A 109 15.88 -8.89 31.76
CA VAL A 109 17.07 -9.29 32.50
C VAL A 109 17.72 -7.99 32.98
N ARG A 110 17.70 -7.79 34.29
CA ARG A 110 18.43 -6.72 34.99
C ARG A 110 19.91 -7.06 35.01
#